data_AF-A0A2G1LYJ0-F1
#
_entry.id   AF-A0A2G1LYJ0-F1
#
_cell.length_a   1.000
_cell.length_b   1.000
_cell.length_c   1.000
_cell.angle_alpha   90.00
_cell.angle_beta   90.00
_cell.angle_gamma   90.00
#
_symmetry.space_group_name_H-M   'P 1'
#
loop_
_entity.id
_entity.type
_entity.pdbx_description
1 polymer ?
#
loop_
_entity_poly.entity_id
_entity_poly.type
_entity_poly.pdbx_seq_one_letter_code
_entity_poly.pdbx_strand_id
1 'polypeptide(L)'
;MSLATVAAGMSEREIIARLNDRCRHGLDRTGRIVITRTCLGTFANNTMTELVAQAQILAEVRKFTYPDDDRTERDRGQIEYRGTTVYFQIDAYDADLKWGSPDPTDASVTRRVMTIMVREDL
;
A
#
# COMPACT_ATOMS: atom_id res chain seq x y z
N MET A 1 -14.49 12.25 -23.78
CA MET A 1 -13.03 12.05 -23.71
C MET A 1 -12.78 10.65 -23.19
N SER A 2 -12.20 9.78 -24.02
CA SER A 2 -11.97 8.36 -23.67
C SER A 2 -10.76 8.22 -22.74
N LEU A 3 -10.85 7.28 -21.79
CA LEU A 3 -9.79 6.90 -20.85
C LEU A 3 -8.46 6.54 -21.54
N ALA A 4 -8.48 6.21 -22.83
CA ALA A 4 -7.30 5.85 -23.62
C ALA A 4 -6.29 6.99 -23.82
N THR A 5 -6.70 8.26 -23.72
CA THR A 5 -5.82 9.41 -24.03
C THR A 5 -4.86 9.79 -22.90
N VAL A 6 -5.07 9.30 -21.66
CA VAL A 6 -4.21 9.64 -20.50
C VAL A 6 -2.95 8.76 -20.42
N ALA A 7 -2.88 7.65 -21.18
CA ALA A 7 -1.78 6.71 -21.13
C ALA A 7 -0.56 7.09 -22.00
N ALA A 8 -0.74 7.95 -23.01
CA ALA A 8 0.35 8.34 -23.91
C ALA A 8 1.23 9.43 -23.27
N GLY A 9 2.24 9.03 -22.49
CA GLY A 9 3.28 9.93 -21.98
C GLY A 9 3.77 9.68 -20.55
N MET A 10 3.22 8.71 -19.83
CA MET A 10 3.73 8.34 -18.50
C MET A 10 4.90 7.36 -18.60
N SER A 11 5.89 7.55 -17.75
CA SER A 11 6.91 6.54 -17.47
C SER A 11 6.30 5.31 -16.80
N GLU A 12 6.96 4.15 -16.94
CA GLU A 12 6.59 2.91 -16.24
C GLU A 12 6.46 3.15 -14.73
N ARG A 13 7.38 3.92 -14.16
CA ARG A 13 7.39 4.27 -12.74
C ARG A 13 6.14 5.05 -12.32
N GLU A 14 5.70 6.02 -13.12
CA GLU A 14 4.48 6.77 -12.83
C GLU A 14 3.23 5.90 -12.94
N ILE A 15 3.22 4.91 -13.85
CA ILE A 15 2.14 3.91 -13.92
C ILE A 15 2.13 3.07 -12.63
N ILE A 16 3.29 2.54 -12.22
CA ILE A 16 3.42 1.75 -10.99
C ILE A 16 2.99 2.58 -9.77
N ALA A 17 3.45 3.83 -9.66
CA ALA A 17 3.07 4.75 -8.58
C ALA A 17 1.56 4.97 -8.49
N ARG A 18 0.89 5.18 -9.63
CA ARG A 18 -0.58 5.32 -9.67
C ARG A 18 -1.29 4.04 -9.22
N LEU A 19 -0.78 2.87 -9.61
CA LEU A 19 -1.36 1.59 -9.21
C LEU A 19 -1.12 1.27 -7.73
N ASN A 20 0.05 1.63 -7.19
CA ASN A 20 0.35 1.53 -5.76
C ASN A 20 -0.53 2.47 -4.93
N ASP A 21 -0.74 3.71 -5.38
CA ASP A 21 -1.70 4.63 -4.75
C ASP A 21 -3.13 4.05 -4.76
N ARG A 22 -3.56 3.43 -5.86
CA ARG A 22 -4.87 2.74 -5.90
C ARG A 22 -4.96 1.62 -4.86
N CYS A 23 -3.91 0.83 -4.68
CA CYS A 23 -3.84 -0.20 -3.63
C CYS A 23 -3.94 0.43 -2.23
N ARG A 24 -3.12 1.46 -1.95
CA ARG A 24 -3.08 2.19 -0.67
C ARG A 24 -4.44 2.78 -0.29
N HIS A 25 -5.18 3.29 -1.27
CA HIS A 25 -6.52 3.84 -1.07
C HIS A 25 -7.65 2.79 -1.06
N GLY A 26 -7.34 1.50 -1.23
CA GLY A 26 -8.34 0.42 -1.27
C GLY A 26 -9.20 0.41 -2.53
N LEU A 27 -8.69 1.00 -3.63
CA LEU A 27 -9.35 1.09 -4.93
C LEU A 27 -8.94 -0.03 -5.89
N ASP A 28 -7.96 -0.85 -5.50
CA ASP A 28 -7.60 -2.09 -6.18
C ASP A 28 -8.42 -3.25 -5.61
N ARG A 29 -9.33 -3.80 -6.44
CA ARG A 29 -10.22 -4.92 -6.05
C ARG A 29 -9.48 -6.24 -5.85
N THR A 30 -8.30 -6.37 -6.46
CA THR A 30 -7.45 -7.57 -6.34
C THR A 30 -6.36 -7.39 -5.29
N GLY A 31 -6.18 -6.15 -4.81
CA GLY A 31 -5.22 -5.81 -3.79
C GLY A 31 -5.52 -6.47 -2.44
N ARG A 32 -4.47 -6.75 -1.69
CA ARG A 32 -4.54 -7.25 -0.31
C ARG A 32 -3.92 -6.21 0.61
N ILE A 33 -4.52 -6.05 1.79
CA ILE A 33 -3.96 -5.25 2.85
C ILE A 33 -3.77 -6.16 4.05
N VAL A 34 -2.54 -6.21 4.56
CA VAL A 34 -2.14 -7.01 5.71
C VAL A 34 -1.57 -6.07 6.75
N ILE A 35 -2.02 -6.20 8.00
CA ILE A 35 -1.36 -5.56 9.13
C ILE A 35 -0.74 -6.67 9.96
N THR A 36 0.56 -6.56 10.26
CA THR A 36 1.28 -7.61 10.99
C THR A 36 0.71 -7.76 12.40
N ARG A 37 0.87 -8.96 12.97
CA ARG A 37 0.43 -9.25 14.34
C ARG A 37 1.18 -8.38 15.35
N THR A 38 2.48 -8.19 15.15
CA THR A 38 3.31 -7.34 16.03
C THR A 38 2.79 -5.90 16.01
N CYS A 39 2.53 -5.33 14.83
CA CYS A 39 1.98 -3.98 14.70
C CYS A 39 0.65 -3.83 15.46
N LEU A 40 -0.29 -4.76 15.29
CA LEU A 40 -1.56 -4.69 16.01
C LEU A 40 -1.40 -4.90 17.52
N GLY A 41 -0.55 -5.84 17.93
CA GLY A 41 -0.23 -6.11 19.33
C GLY A 41 0.40 -4.92 20.05
N THR A 42 1.09 -4.02 19.34
CA THR A 42 1.62 -2.77 19.89
C THR A 42 0.51 -1.81 20.34
N PHE A 43 -0.66 -1.83 19.69
CA PHE A 43 -1.71 -0.82 19.91
C PHE A 43 -3.01 -1.36 20.51
N ALA A 44 -3.15 -2.68 20.61
CA ALA A 44 -4.37 -3.35 21.02
C ALA A 44 -4.08 -4.59 21.87
N ASN A 45 -4.95 -4.85 22.85
CA ASN A 45 -4.87 -6.01 23.73
C ASN A 45 -6.16 -6.86 23.71
N ASN A 46 -7.12 -6.49 22.88
CA ASN A 46 -8.36 -7.21 22.64
C ASN A 46 -8.93 -6.87 21.26
N THR A 47 -9.89 -7.67 20.80
CA THR A 47 -10.50 -7.57 19.46
C THR A 47 -11.11 -6.19 19.17
N MET A 48 -11.75 -5.55 20.16
CA MET A 48 -12.36 -4.23 19.94
C MET A 48 -11.29 -3.17 19.69
N THR A 49 -10.25 -3.14 20.54
CA THR A 49 -9.12 -2.22 20.37
C THR A 49 -8.33 -2.49 19.09
N GLU A 50 -8.27 -3.75 18.64
CA GLU A 50 -7.61 -4.15 17.40
C GLU A 50 -8.35 -3.58 16.18
N LEU A 51 -9.68 -3.75 16.12
CA LEU A 51 -10.50 -3.19 15.04
C LEU A 51 -10.38 -1.66 14.97
N VAL A 52 -10.38 -0.98 16.12
CA VAL A 52 -10.17 0.47 16.18
C VAL A 52 -8.78 0.85 15.68
N ALA A 53 -7.74 0.14 16.12
CA ALA A 53 -6.37 0.40 15.68
C ALA A 53 -6.20 0.18 14.17
N GLN A 54 -6.74 -0.93 13.64
CA GLN A 54 -6.76 -1.21 12.19
C GLN A 54 -7.39 -0.06 11.41
N ALA A 55 -8.59 0.37 11.80
CA ALA A 55 -9.30 1.44 11.10
C ALA A 55 -8.54 2.78 11.14
N GLN A 56 -7.95 3.13 12.30
CA GLN A 56 -7.19 4.37 12.46
C GLN A 56 -5.88 4.35 11.66
N ILE A 57 -5.12 3.25 11.73
CA ILE A 57 -3.88 3.09 10.97
C ILE A 57 -4.16 3.18 9.46
N LEU A 58 -5.17 2.49 8.96
CA LEU A 58 -5.56 2.56 7.55
C LEU A 58 -5.97 3.97 7.13
N ALA A 59 -6.66 4.71 8.00
CA ALA A 59 -7.02 6.10 7.73
C ALA A 59 -5.76 6.99 7.59
N GLU A 60 -4.76 6.82 8.45
CA GLU A 60 -3.51 7.58 8.37
C GLU A 60 -2.67 7.18 7.14
N VAL A 61 -2.57 5.88 6.82
CA VAL A 61 -1.89 5.41 5.59
C VAL A 61 -2.52 6.00 4.33
N ARG A 62 -3.85 6.19 4.31
CA ARG A 62 -4.55 6.85 3.20
C ARG A 62 -4.34 8.36 3.15
N LYS A 63 -4.13 9.01 4.29
CA LYS A 63 -3.82 10.45 4.34
C LYS A 63 -2.38 10.77 4.02
N PHE A 64 -1.48 9.79 4.13
CA PHE A 64 -0.07 9.95 3.76
C PHE A 64 0.05 10.51 2.33
N THR A 65 0.84 11.56 2.19
CA THR A 65 1.16 12.20 0.93
C THR A 65 2.66 12.14 0.72
N TYR A 66 3.07 11.70 -0.47
CA TYR A 66 4.44 11.86 -0.92
C TYR A 66 4.72 13.35 -1.21
N PRO A 67 5.98 13.80 -1.09
CA PRO A 67 6.39 15.14 -1.53
C PRO A 67 6.01 15.42 -3.00
N ASP A 68 5.78 16.67 -3.37
CA ASP A 68 5.36 17.06 -4.73
C ASP A 68 6.40 16.70 -5.81
N ASP A 69 7.68 16.67 -5.42
CA ASP A 69 8.80 16.27 -6.26
C ASP A 69 9.12 14.76 -6.19
N ASP A 70 8.27 13.96 -5.54
CA ASP A 70 8.43 12.51 -5.49
C ASP A 70 8.39 11.90 -6.90
N ARG A 71 9.41 11.09 -7.19
CA ARG A 71 9.58 10.33 -8.44
C ARG A 71 9.81 8.86 -8.15
N THR A 72 9.29 8.36 -7.04
CA THR A 72 9.38 6.95 -6.65
C THR A 72 8.19 6.15 -7.19
N GLU A 73 8.18 4.85 -6.96
CA GLU A 73 7.04 3.98 -7.25
C GLU A 73 5.94 4.07 -6.18
N ARG A 74 6.11 4.90 -5.14
CA ARG A 74 5.15 5.03 -4.03
C ARG A 74 4.78 3.69 -3.40
N ASP A 75 5.77 2.80 -3.37
CA ASP A 75 5.68 1.44 -2.88
C ASP A 75 5.89 1.36 -1.36
N ARG A 76 6.36 2.43 -0.72
CA ARG A 76 6.68 2.45 0.71
C ARG A 76 6.43 3.80 1.35
N GLY A 77 6.20 3.80 2.65
CA GLY A 77 6.09 5.02 3.44
C GLY A 77 6.03 4.74 4.93
N GLN A 78 5.95 5.81 5.72
CA GLN A 78 5.82 5.72 7.16
C GLN A 78 4.87 6.81 7.67
N ILE A 79 4.13 6.49 8.72
CA ILE A 79 3.24 7.39 9.43
C ILE A 79 3.54 7.31 10.93
N GLU A 80 3.18 8.34 11.67
CA GLU A 80 3.18 8.32 13.13
C GLU A 80 1.78 7.95 13.64
N TYR A 81 1.70 6.90 14.45
CA TYR A 81 0.45 6.49 15.08
C TYR A 81 0.68 6.23 16.57
N ARG A 82 0.03 7.04 17.42
CA ARG A 82 0.16 6.99 18.89
C ARG A 82 1.62 7.05 19.38
N GLY A 83 2.45 7.84 18.72
CA GLY A 83 3.87 8.02 19.08
C GLY A 83 4.78 6.86 18.68
N THR A 84 4.31 5.97 17.81
CA THR A 84 5.11 4.90 17.20
C THR A 84 5.08 5.06 15.69
N THR A 85 6.26 4.98 15.07
CA THR A 85 6.38 4.93 13.62
C THR A 85 5.82 3.60 13.10
N VAL A 86 4.84 3.67 12.22
CA VAL A 86 4.27 2.54 11.49
C VAL A 86 4.66 2.67 10.02
N TYR A 87 5.20 1.60 9.46
CA TYR A 87 5.63 1.52 8.07
C TYR A 87 4.55 0.84 7.23
N PHE A 88 4.50 1.18 5.94
CA PHE A 88 3.80 0.36 4.96
C PHE A 88 4.70 0.13 3.74
N GLN A 89 4.56 -1.06 3.15
CA GLN A 89 5.19 -1.44 1.89
C GLN A 89 4.15 -2.11 0.98
N ILE A 90 4.25 -1.93 -0.32
CA ILE A 90 3.37 -2.47 -1.36
C ILE A 90 4.22 -3.29 -2.31
N ASP A 91 4.02 -4.60 -2.27
CA ASP A 91 4.72 -5.55 -3.12
C ASP A 91 3.84 -5.97 -4.30
N ALA A 92 4.46 -6.14 -5.48
CA ALA A 92 3.79 -6.55 -6.72
C ALA A 92 4.07 -8.02 -7.03
N TYR A 93 3.05 -8.84 -6.92
CA TYR A 93 3.10 -10.28 -7.18
C TYR A 93 2.37 -10.67 -8.47
N ASP A 94 2.66 -11.88 -8.95
CA ASP A 94 1.86 -12.55 -9.96
C ASP A 94 0.43 -12.86 -9.48
N ALA A 95 -0.43 -13.34 -10.39
CA ALA A 95 -1.84 -13.58 -10.09
C ALA A 95 -2.08 -14.61 -8.98
N ASP A 96 -1.12 -15.51 -8.76
CA ASP A 96 -1.15 -16.59 -7.79
C ASP A 96 -0.52 -16.22 -6.43
N LEU A 97 0.06 -15.02 -6.29
CA LEU A 97 0.81 -14.59 -5.09
C LEU A 97 2.02 -15.48 -4.76
N LYS A 98 2.67 -16.06 -5.78
CA LYS A 98 3.84 -16.96 -5.61
C LYS A 98 5.15 -16.27 -5.90
N TRP A 99 5.16 -15.41 -6.91
CA TRP A 99 6.37 -14.77 -7.43
C TRP A 99 6.13 -13.28 -7.68
N GLY A 100 7.19 -12.54 -7.99
CA GLY A 100 7.06 -11.16 -8.46
C GLY A 100 6.22 -11.08 -9.74
N SER A 101 5.49 -9.98 -9.91
CA SER A 101 4.66 -9.78 -11.10
C SER A 101 5.51 -9.84 -12.38
N PRO A 102 5.03 -10.50 -13.46
CA PRO A 102 5.69 -10.46 -14.76
C PRO A 102 5.63 -9.08 -15.41
N ASP A 103 4.67 -8.24 -15.04
CA ASP A 103 4.55 -6.85 -15.51
C ASP A 103 3.85 -5.99 -14.43
N PRO A 104 4.60 -5.25 -13.60
CA PRO A 104 4.02 -4.41 -12.55
C PRO A 104 3.22 -3.21 -13.08
N THR A 105 3.33 -2.88 -14.36
CA THR A 105 2.55 -1.83 -15.02
C THR A 105 1.16 -2.31 -15.46
N ASP A 106 0.96 -3.63 -15.59
CA ASP A 106 -0.33 -4.24 -15.92
C ASP A 106 -1.05 -4.77 -14.67
N ALA A 107 -2.11 -4.08 -14.29
CA ALA A 107 -2.99 -4.46 -13.17
C ALA A 107 -3.79 -5.76 -13.43
N SER A 108 -3.91 -6.20 -14.69
CA SER A 108 -4.64 -7.43 -15.02
C SER A 108 -3.88 -8.70 -14.57
N VAL A 109 -2.54 -8.65 -14.61
CA VAL A 109 -1.64 -9.75 -14.22
C VAL A 109 -0.94 -9.53 -12.87
N THR A 110 -0.98 -8.32 -12.32
CA THR A 110 -0.37 -7.99 -11.02
C THR A 110 -1.37 -8.05 -9.87
N ARG A 111 -0.94 -8.59 -8.71
CA ARG A 111 -1.63 -8.49 -7.42
C ARG A 111 -0.76 -7.67 -6.48
N ARG A 112 -1.33 -6.61 -5.89
CA ARG A 112 -0.60 -5.75 -4.94
C ARG A 112 -0.92 -6.13 -3.51
N VAL A 113 0.10 -6.32 -2.70
CA VAL A 113 -0.03 -6.62 -1.26
C VAL A 113 0.56 -5.46 -0.48
N MET A 114 -0.28 -4.68 0.19
CA MET A 114 0.16 -3.66 1.13
C MET A 114 0.32 -4.28 2.53
N THR A 115 1.56 -4.37 2.99
CA THR A 115 1.90 -4.79 4.34
C THR A 115 2.12 -3.56 5.22
N ILE A 116 1.42 -3.50 6.35
CA ILE A 116 1.55 -2.45 7.37
C ILE A 116 2.17 -3.07 8.61
N MET A 117 3.23 -2.45 9.12
CA MET A 117 4.14 -3.09 10.05
C MET A 117 4.86 -2.10 10.97
N VAL A 118 5.38 -2.56 12.10
CA VAL A 118 6.27 -1.76 12.98
C VAL A 118 7.73 -2.08 12.68
N ARG A 119 8.67 -1.36 13.30
CA ARG A 119 10.10 -1.52 13.05
C ARG A 119 10.60 -2.96 13.31
N GLU A 120 10.03 -3.62 14.29
CA GLU A 120 10.38 -4.97 14.72
C GLU A 120 10.01 -6.06 13.69
N ASP A 121 9.16 -5.72 12.72
CA ASP A 121 8.75 -6.61 11.63
C ASP A 121 9.61 -6.43 10.35
N LEU A 122 10.49 -5.43 10.29
CA LEU A 122 11.32 -5.09 9.12
C LEU A 122 12.50 -6.04 8.92
#